data_AF-A0A7V2VST0-F1
#
_entry.id   AF-A0A7V2VST0-F1
#
_cell.length_a   1.000
_cell.length_b   1.000
_cell.length_c   1.000
_cell.angle_alpha   90.00
_cell.angle_beta   90.00
_cell.angle_gamma   90.00
#
_symmetry.space_group_name_H-M   'P 1'
#
loop_
_entity.id
_entity.type
_entity.pdbx_description
1 polymer ?
#
loop_
_entity_poly.entity_id
_entity_poly.type
_entity_poly.pdbx_seq_one_letter_code
_entity_poly.pdbx_strand_id
1 'polypeptide(L)' 'MFRTGYEIFVSKLSELEEGKELQKEIRDAQTYKRKTVKALFSSSPEKLPDGEPLWVRGNLGPLIDKRPWRIKIISET' A
#
# COMPACT_ATOMS: atom_id res chain seq x y z
N MET A 1 -1.08 -19.56 2.13
CA MET A 1 -1.72 -18.38 2.77
C MET A 1 -1.73 -17.27 1.73
N PHE A 2 -2.85 -17.08 1.03
CA PHE A 2 -2.97 -16.03 0.01
C PHE A 2 -3.06 -14.69 0.72
N ARG A 3 -2.11 -13.80 0.49
CA ARG A 3 -2.18 -12.43 1.03
C ARG A 3 -3.25 -11.70 0.22
N THR A 4 -4.27 -11.18 0.89
CA THR A 4 -5.28 -10.31 0.29
C THR A 4 -4.82 -8.85 0.37
N GLY A 5 -5.38 -8.02 -0.53
CA GLY A 5 -5.07 -6.59 -0.63
C GLY A 5 -4.00 -6.27 -1.67
N TYR A 6 -3.24 -5.22 -1.39
CA TYR A 6 -2.29 -4.62 -2.32
C TYR A 6 -0.87 -4.69 -1.78
N GLU A 7 0.11 -4.65 -2.67
CA GLU A 7 1.54 -4.57 -2.37
C GLU A 7 2.09 -3.29 -2.99
N ILE A 8 2.96 -2.60 -2.25
CA ILE A 8 3.69 -1.44 -2.76
C ILE A 8 5.18 -1.67 -2.56
N PHE A 9 5.96 -1.23 -3.54
CA PHE A 9 7.41 -1.30 -3.51
C PHE A 9 7.94 0.11 -3.31
N VAL A 10 8.58 0.33 -2.16
CA VAL A 10 9.19 1.61 -1.80
C VAL A 10 10.63 1.40 -1.36
N SER A 11 11.46 2.41 -1.57
CA SER A 11 12.84 2.39 -1.07
C SER A 11 12.87 2.75 0.41
N LYS A 12 12.00 3.68 0.82
CA LYS A 12 11.89 4.17 2.20
C LYS A 12 10.42 4.34 2.60
N LEU A 13 10.09 4.02 3.85
CA LEU A 13 8.74 4.24 4.40
C LEU A 13 8.33 5.72 4.36
N SER A 14 9.29 6.63 4.47
CA SER A 14 9.05 8.08 4.38
C SER A 14 8.49 8.52 3.02
N GLU A 15 8.55 7.68 1.98
CA GLU A 15 7.89 7.95 0.70
C GLU A 15 6.36 7.80 0.77
N LEU A 16 5.86 7.12 1.80
CA LEU A 16 4.45 6.99 2.12
C LEU A 16 4.13 8.00 3.22
N GLU A 17 3.89 9.24 2.82
CA GLU A 17 3.39 10.25 3.76
C GLU A 17 2.00 9.85 4.25
N GLU A 18 1.91 9.49 5.53
CA GLU A 18 0.65 9.05 6.13
C GLU A 18 -0.41 10.15 6.07
N GLY A 19 -1.63 9.78 5.68
CA GLY A 19 -2.77 10.69 5.67
C GLY A 19 -2.76 11.71 4.51
N LYS A 20 -1.79 11.64 3.59
CA LYS A 20 -1.79 12.44 2.35
C LYS A 20 -2.16 11.59 1.16
N GLU A 21 -2.85 12.21 0.20
CA GLU A 21 -3.17 11.56 -1.06
C GLU A 21 -1.91 11.51 -1.92
N LEU A 22 -1.43 10.31 -2.20
CA LEU A 22 -0.24 10.11 -3.02
C LEU A 22 -0.58 9.26 -4.22
N GLN A 23 0.01 9.61 -5.36
CA GLN A 23 -0.04 8.78 -6.55
C GLN A 23 1.12 7.79 -6.51
N LYS A 24 0.80 6.50 -6.43
CA LYS A 24 1.79 5.42 -6.37
C LYS A 24 1.35 4.23 -7.20
N GLU A 25 2.34 3.48 -7.70
CA GLU A 25 2.09 2.18 -8.30
C GLU A 25 1.86 1.15 -7.18
N ILE A 26 0.72 0.47 -7.26
CA ILE A 26 0.41 -0.66 -6.40
C ILE A 26 0.27 -1.93 -7.23
N ARG A 27 0.58 -3.06 -6.62
CA ARG A 27 0.39 -4.38 -7.19
C ARG A 27 -0.68 -5.11 -6.42
N ASP A 28 -1.66 -5.63 -7.13
CA ASP A 28 -2.68 -6.48 -6.52
C ASP A 28 -2.05 -7.82 -6.09
N ALA A 29 -2.24 -8.22 -4.82
CA ALA A 29 -1.61 -9.42 -4.28
C ALA A 29 -2.22 -10.73 -4.82
N GLN A 30 -3.42 -10.67 -5.40
CA GLN A 30 -4.13 -11.84 -5.92
C GLN A 30 -3.93 -12.02 -7.43
N THR A 31 -4.08 -10.94 -8.18
CA THR A 31 -4.00 -10.93 -9.65
C THR A 31 -2.61 -10.55 -10.16
N TYR A 32 -1.72 -10.10 -9.28
CA TYR A 32 -0.37 -9.62 -9.60
C TYR A 32 -0.31 -8.45 -10.58
N LYS A 33 -1.46 -7.83 -10.92
CA LYS A 33 -1.55 -6.68 -11.79
C LYS A 33 -1.01 -5.44 -11.10
N ARG A 34 -0.23 -4.65 -11.83
CA ARG A 34 0.24 -3.33 -11.39
C ARG A 34 -0.67 -2.26 -11.94
N LYS A 35 -0.98 -1.28 -11.11
CA LYS A 35 -1.78 -0.11 -11.48
C LYS A 35 -1.31 1.11 -10.72
N THR A 36 -1.39 2.27 -11.36
CA THR A 36 -1.09 3.53 -10.72
C THR A 36 -2.37 4.08 -10.12
N VAL A 37 -2.36 4.33 -8.83
CA VAL A 37 -3.54 4.84 -8.11
C VAL A 37 -3.18 6.07 -7.32
N LYS A 38 -4.14 6.99 -7.22
CA LYS A 38 -4.12 8.03 -6.19
C LYS A 38 -4.81 7.46 -4.96
N ALA A 39 -4.07 7.33 -3.86
CA ALA A 39 -4.58 6.71 -2.65
C ALA A 39 -4.06 7.38 -1.38
N LEU A 40 -4.80 7.21 -0.29
CA LEU A 40 -4.34 7.53 1.06
C LEU A 40 -3.65 6.31 1.65
N PHE A 41 -2.52 6.56 2.32
CA PHE A 41 -1.72 5.54 2.98
C PHE A 41 -1.72 5.79 4.49
N SER A 42 -1.82 4.72 5.28
CA SER A 42 -1.63 4.83 6.72
C SER A 42 -1.03 3.57 7.33
N SER A 43 -0.10 3.73 8.26
CA SER A 43 0.47 2.62 9.02
C SER A 43 -0.50 2.08 10.07
N SER A 44 -1.47 2.89 10.51
CA SER A 44 -2.42 2.55 11.55
C SER A 44 -3.80 2.23 10.96
N PRO A 45 -4.39 1.07 11.27
CA PRO A 45 -5.76 0.76 10.85
C PRO A 45 -6.80 1.73 11.43
N GLU A 46 -6.53 2.33 12.60
CA GLU A 46 -7.42 3.30 13.25
C GLU A 46 -7.52 4.61 12.47
N LYS A 47 -6.46 5.00 11.76
CA LYS A 47 -6.45 6.23 10.95
C LYS A 47 -7.17 6.06 9.61
N LEU A 48 -7.36 4.82 9.17
CA LEU A 48 -7.96 4.49 7.87
C LEU A 48 -8.81 3.21 7.98
N PRO A 49 -9.97 3.28 8.68
CA PRO A 49 -10.80 2.10 8.96
C PRO A 49 -11.40 1.49 7.69
N ASP A 50 -11.71 2.29 6.66
CA ASP A 50 -12.19 1.83 5.35
C ASP A 50 -11.05 1.33 4.43
N GLY A 51 -9.83 1.26 4.95
CA GLY A 51 -8.65 0.94 4.17
C GLY A 51 -8.49 -0.56 3.90
N GLU A 52 -8.15 -0.88 2.67
CA GLU A 52 -7.72 -2.22 2.29
C GLU A 52 -6.31 -2.51 2.83
N PRO A 53 -5.94 -3.77 3.08
CA PRO A 53 -4.60 -4.12 3.54
C PRO A 53 -3.55 -3.84 2.44
N LEU A 54 -2.47 -3.17 2.84
CA LEU A 54 -1.33 -2.82 2.00
C LEU A 54 -0.04 -3.39 2.57
N TRP A 55 0.65 -4.19 1.78
CA TRP A 55 1.93 -4.78 2.13
C TRP A 55 3.06 -3.90 1.60
N VAL A 56 3.78 -3.25 2.51
CA VAL A 56 4.91 -2.40 2.14
C VAL A 56 6.19 -3.24 2.03
N ARG A 57 6.75 -3.28 0.83
CA ARG A 57 7.98 -4.01 0.51
C ARG A 57 9.09 -3.06 0.13
N GLY A 58 10.31 -3.44 0.50
CA GLY A 58 11.52 -2.81 -0.01
C GLY A 58 11.72 -3.16 -1.49
N ASN A 59 12.49 -2.34 -2.21
CA ASN A 59 12.86 -2.60 -3.60
C ASN A 59 13.51 -3.97 -3.83
N LEU A 60 14.14 -4.54 -2.79
CA LEU A 60 14.79 -5.86 -2.84
C LEU A 60 13.83 -7.03 -2.51
N GLY A 61 12.55 -6.76 -2.26
CA GLY A 61 11.53 -7.75 -1.93
C GLY A 61 11.21 -8.03 -0.44
N PRO A 62 12.06 -7.71 0.57
CA PRO A 62 11.68 -7.96 1.96
C PRO A 62 10.53 -7.03 2.37
N LEU A 63 9.65 -7.53 3.25
CA LEU A 63 8.65 -6.69 3.90
C LEU A 63 9.37 -5.69 4.81
N ILE A 64 9.07 -4.41 4.66
CA ILE A 64 9.64 -3.39 5.56
C ILE A 64 8.91 -3.42 6.90
N ASP A 65 7.60 -3.65 6.87
CA ASP A 65 6.78 -3.78 8.07
C ASP A 65 6.14 -5.18 8.15
N LYS A 66 6.04 -5.72 9.37
CA LYS A 66 5.37 -6.99 9.63
C LYS A 66 3.85 -6.84 9.61
N ARG A 67 3.34 -5.62 9.86
CA ARG A 67 1.92 -5.30 9.85
C ARG A 67 1.55 -4.69 8.50
N PRO A 68 0.43 -5.13 7.89
CA PRO A 68 -0.06 -4.48 6.70
C PRO A 68 -0.51 -3.06 7.05
N TRP A 69 -0.06 -2.11 6.24
CA TRP A 69 -0.59 -0.76 6.22
C TRP A 69 -2.01 -0.78 5.67
N ARG A 70 -2.67 0.37 5.67
CA ARG A 70 -3.96 0.58 5.05
C ARG A 70 -3.84 1.50 3.85
N ILE A 71 -4.54 1.14 2.78
CA ILE A 71 -4.67 1.93 1.57
C ILE A 71 -6.14 2.21 1.28
N LYS A 72 -6.47 3.47 0.98
CA LYS A 72 -7.78 3.86 0.46
C LYS A 72 -7.59 4.47 -0.91
N ILE A 73 -7.97 3.73 -1.94
CA ILE A 73 -7.89 4.15 -3.33
C ILE A 73 -8.96 5.22 -3.57
N ILE A 74 -8.54 6.39 -4.02
CA ILE A 74 -9.41 7.52 -4.34
C ILE A 74 -9.70 7.56 -5.84
N SER A 75 -8.67 7.29 -6.65
CA SER A 75 -8.80 7.23 -8.11
C SER A 75 -7.77 6.27 -8.70
N GLU A 76 -8.14 5.59 -9.78
CA GLU A 76 -7.26 4.79 -10.62
C GLU A 76 -6.92 5.59 -11.89
N THR A 77 -5.71 5.44 -12.43
CA THR A 77 -5.28 6.06 -13.71
C THR A 77 -4.81 4.98 -14.67
#